data_AF-A0A0S7YK51-F1
#
_entry.id   AF-A0A0S7YK51-F1
#
_cell.length_a   1.000
_cell.length_b   1.000
_cell.length_c   1.000
_cell.angle_alpha   90.00
_cell.angle_beta   90.00
_cell.angle_gamma   90.00
#
_symmetry.space_group_name_H-M   'P 1'
#
loop_
_entity.id
_entity.type
_entity.pdbx_description
1 polymer ?
#
loop_
_entity_poly.entity_id
_entity_poly.type
_entity_poly.pdbx_seq_one_letter_code
_entity_poly.pdbx_strand_id
1 'polypeptide(L)'
;METVNTLRSRLRFDSLEHITTPDGSGRVSVRLEWADEAYEGTVSCLQTQQGVLKAASEATLIATVSAALAFSDDPIDLEVVGVKAVRAFDGWVVVTRVNGLVETESYRLLGAAPCEREEDLPGAAVKAILNACNRIVEHRVAR
;
A
#
# COMPACT_ATOMS: atom_id res chain seq x y z
N MET A 1 1.52 -6.92 29.04
CA MET A 1 1.43 -8.04 28.08
C MET A 1 0.72 -7.66 26.78
N GLU A 2 -0.07 -6.57 26.76
CA GLU A 2 -0.66 -6.01 25.52
C GLU A 2 0.36 -5.36 24.58
N THR A 3 1.32 -4.59 25.08
CA THR A 3 2.30 -3.82 24.28
C THR A 3 3.14 -4.68 23.33
N VAL A 4 3.46 -5.91 23.74
CA VAL A 4 4.23 -6.87 22.91
C VAL A 4 3.37 -7.47 21.79
N ASN A 5 2.05 -7.52 21.98
CA ASN A 5 1.10 -8.02 20.98
C ASN A 5 0.74 -6.93 19.96
N THR A 6 0.68 -5.67 20.38
CA THR A 6 0.47 -4.51 19.49
C THR A 6 1.65 -4.32 18.54
N LEU A 7 2.89 -4.48 19.00
CA LEU A 7 4.10 -4.44 18.15
C LEU A 7 4.21 -5.62 17.18
N ARG A 8 3.55 -6.75 17.46
CA ARG A 8 3.44 -7.90 16.55
C ARG A 8 2.25 -7.82 15.58
N SER A 9 1.43 -6.77 15.68
CA SER A 9 0.36 -6.55 14.72
C SER A 9 0.95 -6.14 13.37
N ARG A 10 0.18 -6.29 12.29
CA ARG A 10 0.58 -5.91 10.93
C ARG A 10 -0.08 -4.60 10.53
N LEU A 11 0.53 -3.86 9.60
CA LEU A 11 -0.14 -2.75 8.92
C LEU A 11 -1.44 -3.20 8.30
N ARG A 12 -2.51 -2.45 8.58
CA ARG A 12 -3.87 -2.71 8.10
C ARG A 12 -4.36 -1.54 7.27
N PHE A 13 -5.14 -1.87 6.25
CA PHE A 13 -5.88 -0.87 5.49
C PHE A 13 -7.07 -0.38 6.31
N ASP A 14 -7.12 0.93 6.55
CA ASP A 14 -8.24 1.60 7.23
C ASP A 14 -9.19 2.21 6.19
N SER A 15 -8.72 3.21 5.45
CA SER A 15 -9.56 3.96 4.52
C SER A 15 -8.80 4.50 3.30
N LEU A 16 -9.54 4.73 2.22
CA LEU A 16 -9.06 5.37 1.01
C LEU A 16 -10.05 6.47 0.62
N GLU A 17 -9.53 7.65 0.33
CA GLU A 17 -10.27 8.74 -0.27
C GLU A 17 -9.72 9.04 -1.67
N HIS A 18 -10.61 9.21 -2.64
CA HIS A 18 -10.25 9.59 -4.00
C HIS A 18 -11.11 10.79 -4.41
N ILE A 19 -10.44 11.92 -4.69
CA ILE A 19 -11.06 13.16 -5.13
C ILE A 19 -10.61 13.44 -6.55
N THR A 20 -11.55 13.78 -7.42
CA THR A 20 -11.30 14.20 -8.80
C THR A 20 -11.65 15.67 -8.96
N THR A 21 -10.85 16.41 -9.70
CA THR A 21 -11.11 17.80 -10.06
C THR A 21 -11.65 17.91 -11.49
N PRO A 22 -12.40 18.98 -11.83
CA PRO A 22 -13.00 19.14 -13.16
C PRO A 22 -11.99 19.21 -14.34
N ASP A 23 -10.72 19.46 -14.06
CA ASP A 23 -9.63 19.49 -15.04
C ASP A 23 -9.07 18.08 -15.39
N GLY A 24 -9.67 17.02 -14.83
CA GLY A 24 -9.26 15.64 -15.06
C GLY A 24 -8.06 15.18 -14.21
N SER A 25 -7.56 16.04 -13.33
CA SER A 25 -6.64 15.65 -12.27
C SER A 25 -7.39 15.14 -11.03
N GLY A 26 -6.66 14.63 -10.06
CA GLY A 26 -7.22 14.10 -8.84
C GLY A 26 -6.15 13.80 -7.81
N ARG A 27 -6.60 13.26 -6.70
CA ARG A 27 -5.77 12.90 -5.57
C ARG A 27 -6.32 11.66 -4.88
N VAL A 28 -5.43 10.75 -4.52
CA VAL A 28 -5.74 9.59 -3.70
C VAL A 28 -5.02 9.73 -2.37
N SER A 29 -5.77 9.61 -1.28
CA SER A 29 -5.27 9.57 0.10
C SER A 29 -5.56 8.20 0.68
N VAL A 30 -4.54 7.54 1.22
CA VAL A 30 -4.63 6.21 1.83
C VAL A 30 -4.22 6.30 3.28
N ARG A 31 -5.07 5.79 4.15
CA ARG A 31 -4.83 5.68 5.58
C ARG A 31 -4.63 4.22 5.97
N LEU A 32 -3.52 3.98 6.65
CA LEU A 32 -3.16 2.69 7.23
C LEU A 32 -3.17 2.82 8.76
N GLU A 33 -3.38 1.69 9.42
CA GLU A 33 -3.35 1.60 10.88
C GLU A 33 -2.33 0.55 11.32
N TRP A 34 -1.52 0.89 12.31
CA TRP A 34 -0.61 -0.04 12.99
C TRP A 34 -0.43 0.36 14.45
N ALA A 35 -0.61 -0.60 15.37
CA ALA A 35 -0.48 -0.39 16.80
C ALA A 35 -1.30 0.81 17.33
N ASP A 36 -2.56 0.92 16.88
CA ASP A 36 -3.49 2.01 17.21
C ASP A 36 -3.07 3.42 16.71
N GLU A 37 -1.98 3.50 15.93
CA GLU A 37 -1.56 4.71 15.24
C GLU A 37 -1.97 4.68 13.77
N ALA A 38 -2.24 5.86 13.21
CA ALA A 38 -2.62 6.05 11.83
C ALA A 38 -1.51 6.69 11.01
N TYR A 39 -1.29 6.15 9.82
CA TYR A 39 -0.28 6.62 8.86
C TYR A 39 -0.96 6.91 7.54
N GLU A 40 -0.64 8.06 6.94
CA GLU A 40 -1.30 8.52 5.73
C GLU A 40 -0.29 8.80 4.62
N GLY A 41 -0.66 8.44 3.40
CA GLY A 41 0.04 8.83 2.19
C GLY A 41 -0.94 9.44 1.21
N THR A 42 -0.50 10.46 0.49
CA THR A 42 -1.35 11.20 -0.46
C THR A 42 -0.59 11.44 -1.76
N VAL A 43 -1.19 11.10 -2.89
CA VAL A 43 -0.56 11.19 -4.22
C VAL A 43 -1.55 11.75 -5.24
N SER A 44 -1.09 12.63 -6.13
CA SER A 44 -1.89 13.13 -7.24
C SER A 44 -2.05 12.08 -8.34
N CYS A 45 -3.17 12.13 -9.07
CA CYS A 45 -3.45 11.18 -10.13
C CYS A 45 -4.13 11.85 -11.33
N LEU A 46 -4.12 11.13 -12.45
CA LEU A 46 -5.04 11.39 -13.54
C LEU A 46 -6.33 10.61 -13.29
N GLN A 47 -7.47 11.16 -13.70
CA GLN A 47 -8.79 10.50 -13.60
C GLN A 47 -8.95 9.37 -14.63
N THR A 48 -8.05 8.39 -14.58
CA THR A 48 -8.10 7.15 -15.33
C THR A 48 -7.95 6.00 -14.36
N GLN A 49 -8.52 4.84 -14.67
CA GLN A 49 -8.40 3.65 -13.82
C GLN A 49 -6.93 3.36 -13.48
N GLN A 50 -6.03 3.32 -14.48
CA GLN A 50 -4.61 3.08 -14.24
C GLN A 50 -3.94 4.17 -13.39
N GLY A 51 -4.30 5.45 -13.61
CA GLY A 51 -3.77 6.58 -12.85
C GLY A 51 -4.15 6.50 -11.36
N VAL A 52 -5.42 6.19 -11.07
CA VAL A 52 -5.92 6.02 -9.71
C VAL A 52 -5.28 4.81 -9.03
N LEU A 53 -5.13 3.68 -9.72
CA LEU A 53 -4.49 2.49 -9.14
C LEU A 53 -3.01 2.74 -8.82
N LYS A 54 -2.30 3.45 -9.70
CA LYS A 54 -0.90 3.83 -9.46
C LYS A 54 -0.79 4.75 -8.24
N ALA A 55 -1.60 5.80 -8.18
CA ALA A 55 -1.59 6.74 -7.06
C ALA A 55 -2.00 6.08 -5.74
N ALA A 56 -3.01 5.21 -5.72
CA ALA A 56 -3.38 4.43 -4.54
C ALA A 56 -2.22 3.55 -4.06
N SER A 57 -1.49 2.93 -4.99
CA SER A 57 -0.34 2.09 -4.67
C SER A 57 0.82 2.90 -4.09
N GLU A 58 1.14 4.05 -4.68
CA GLU A 58 2.20 4.95 -4.23
C GLU A 58 1.86 5.59 -2.88
N ALA A 59 0.62 6.06 -2.70
CA ALA A 59 0.11 6.55 -1.41
C ALA A 59 0.23 5.49 -0.31
N THR A 60 -0.07 4.23 -0.63
CA THR A 60 0.11 3.11 0.31
C THR A 60 1.56 2.91 0.70
N LEU A 61 2.51 3.00 -0.25
CA LEU A 61 3.94 2.91 0.06
C LEU A 61 4.41 4.05 0.96
N ILE A 62 3.97 5.29 0.69
CA ILE A 62 4.29 6.44 1.56
C ILE A 62 3.85 6.16 2.99
N ALA A 63 2.59 5.77 3.18
CA ALA A 63 2.06 5.43 4.50
C ALA A 63 2.82 4.25 5.15
N THR A 64 3.19 3.25 4.36
CA THR A 64 3.95 2.06 4.82
C THR A 64 5.35 2.43 5.31
N VAL A 65 6.06 3.29 4.56
CA VAL A 65 7.40 3.76 4.93
C VAL A 65 7.33 4.65 6.16
N SER A 66 6.36 5.57 6.23
CA SER A 66 6.13 6.39 7.43
C SER A 66 5.89 5.53 8.68
N ALA A 67 5.10 4.46 8.55
CA ALA A 67 4.86 3.54 9.64
C ALA A 67 6.11 2.75 10.03
N ALA A 68 6.89 2.26 9.05
CA ALA A 68 8.13 1.52 9.32
C ALA A 68 9.18 2.37 10.07
N LEU A 69 9.29 3.66 9.72
CA LEU A 69 10.19 4.61 10.38
C LEU A 69 9.76 4.96 11.81
N ALA A 70 8.47 4.80 12.15
CA ALA A 70 7.99 5.03 13.52
C ALA A 70 8.48 3.96 14.51
N PHE A 71 8.79 2.75 14.04
CA PHE A 71 9.20 1.61 14.87
C PHE A 71 10.68 1.24 14.73
N SER A 72 11.40 1.81 13.75
CA SER A 72 12.78 1.42 13.46
C SER A 72 13.55 2.51 12.74
N ASP A 73 14.79 2.75 13.16
CA ASP A 73 15.64 3.81 12.60
C ASP A 73 16.32 3.44 11.27
N ASP A 74 16.45 2.15 10.91
CA ASP A 74 17.10 1.83 9.62
C ASP A 74 16.15 2.11 8.44
N PRO A 75 16.67 2.74 7.38
CA PRO A 75 15.85 3.12 6.24
C PRO A 75 15.39 1.90 5.44
N ILE A 76 14.16 2.00 4.93
CA ILE A 76 13.61 1.10 3.91
C ILE A 76 13.21 1.94 2.72
N ASP A 77 13.71 1.57 1.54
CA ASP A 77 13.30 2.18 0.28
C ASP A 77 12.36 1.23 -0.44
N LEU A 78 11.19 1.73 -0.83
CA LEU A 78 10.14 0.97 -1.51
C LEU A 78 9.68 1.76 -2.74
N GLU A 79 9.59 1.09 -3.88
CA GLU A 79 9.18 1.69 -5.13
C GLU A 79 8.11 0.83 -5.83
N VAL A 80 7.00 1.44 -6.24
CA VAL A 80 6.02 0.79 -7.11
C VAL A 80 6.59 0.68 -8.52
N VAL A 81 6.93 -0.53 -8.95
CA VAL A 81 7.32 -0.81 -10.34
C VAL A 81 6.10 -0.85 -11.26
N GLY A 82 5.00 -1.39 -10.75
CA GLY A 82 3.77 -1.46 -11.53
C GLY A 82 2.58 -2.00 -10.75
N VAL A 83 1.40 -1.62 -11.22
CA VAL A 83 0.10 -2.11 -10.76
C VAL A 83 -0.75 -2.42 -11.97
N LYS A 84 -1.49 -3.53 -11.93
CA LYS A 84 -2.40 -3.92 -13.00
C LYS A 84 -3.65 -4.58 -12.43
N ALA A 85 -4.81 -4.10 -12.87
CA ALA A 85 -6.08 -4.79 -12.66
C ALA A 85 -6.28 -5.81 -13.79
N VAL A 86 -6.62 -7.03 -13.43
CA VAL A 86 -6.89 -8.13 -14.36
C VAL A 86 -8.28 -8.68 -14.04
N ARG A 87 -9.14 -8.78 -15.05
CA ARG A 87 -10.42 -9.47 -14.91
C ARG A 87 -10.15 -10.96 -14.78
N ALA A 88 -10.66 -11.58 -13.72
CA ALA A 88 -10.50 -13.00 -13.46
C ALA A 88 -11.87 -13.57 -13.06
N PHE A 89 -12.39 -14.47 -13.90
CA PHE A 89 -13.76 -14.97 -13.79
C PHE A 89 -14.79 -13.82 -13.75
N ASP A 90 -15.63 -13.77 -12.72
CA ASP A 90 -16.66 -12.77 -12.46
C ASP A 90 -16.17 -11.61 -11.58
N GLY A 91 -14.89 -11.59 -11.22
CA GLY A 91 -14.26 -10.55 -10.39
C GLY A 91 -13.02 -9.92 -11.03
N TRP A 92 -12.31 -9.16 -10.22
CA TRP A 92 -11.04 -8.53 -10.54
C TRP A 92 -9.97 -8.98 -9.57
N VAL A 93 -8.73 -9.05 -10.05
CA VAL A 93 -7.54 -9.18 -9.21
C VAL A 93 -6.59 -8.04 -9.57
N VAL A 94 -6.20 -7.26 -8.56
CA VAL A 94 -5.14 -6.27 -8.71
C VAL A 94 -3.83 -6.94 -8.33
N VAL A 95 -2.84 -6.86 -9.22
CA VAL A 95 -1.49 -7.37 -9.00
C VAL A 95 -0.51 -6.20 -8.98
N THR A 96 0.39 -6.19 -8.00
CA THR A 96 1.41 -5.17 -7.81
C THR A 96 2.81 -5.75 -7.79
N ARG A 97 3.76 -4.96 -8.29
CA ARG A 97 5.20 -5.25 -8.25
C ARG A 97 5.89 -4.10 -7.52
N VAL A 98 6.61 -4.41 -6.45
CA VAL A 98 7.32 -3.43 -5.61
C VAL A 98 8.79 -3.81 -5.48
N ASN A 99 9.70 -2.91 -5.80
CA ASN A 99 11.10 -3.07 -5.42
C ASN A 99 11.25 -2.62 -3.97
N GLY A 100 12.04 -3.37 -3.21
CA GLY A 100 12.45 -2.95 -1.87
C GLY A 100 13.97 -3.00 -1.73
N LEU A 101 14.53 -2.08 -0.97
CA LEU A 101 15.91 -2.08 -0.55
C LEU A 101 15.95 -1.85 0.96
N VAL A 102 16.51 -2.81 1.68
CA VAL A 102 16.74 -2.70 3.13
C VAL A 102 18.23 -2.92 3.36
N GLU A 103 18.90 -1.92 3.94
CA GLU A 103 20.35 -1.89 4.09
C GLU A 103 21.10 -2.11 2.75
N THR A 104 21.44 -3.36 2.45
CA THR A 104 22.14 -3.77 1.22
C THR A 104 21.40 -4.89 0.46
N GLU A 105 20.28 -5.38 1.00
CA GLU A 105 19.52 -6.46 0.39
C GLU A 105 18.38 -5.90 -0.47
N SER A 106 18.36 -6.31 -1.74
CA SER A 106 17.32 -5.93 -2.70
C SER A 106 16.24 -7.01 -2.79
N TYR A 107 14.98 -6.59 -2.77
CA TYR A 107 13.82 -7.45 -2.79
C TYR A 107 12.94 -7.18 -4.01
N ARG A 108 12.46 -8.28 -4.60
CA ARG A 108 11.49 -8.25 -5.69
C ARG A 108 10.14 -8.75 -5.17
N LEU A 109 9.34 -7.82 -4.65
CA LEU A 109 8.06 -8.13 -4.03
C LEU A 109 6.92 -8.15 -5.04
N LEU A 110 6.01 -9.10 -4.81
CA LEU A 110 4.76 -9.25 -5.54
C LEU A 110 3.61 -9.31 -4.54
N GLY A 111 2.55 -8.59 -4.86
CA GLY A 111 1.32 -8.57 -4.10
C GLY A 111 0.12 -8.73 -5.02
N ALA A 112 -0.96 -9.28 -4.47
CA ALA A 112 -2.22 -9.37 -5.17
C ALA A 112 -3.39 -9.25 -4.20
N ALA A 113 -4.51 -8.70 -4.66
CA ALA A 113 -5.75 -8.70 -3.91
C ALA A 113 -6.96 -8.76 -4.87
N PRO A 114 -7.97 -9.58 -4.55
CA PRO A 114 -9.20 -9.63 -5.33
C PRO A 114 -10.18 -8.52 -4.94
N CYS A 115 -11.06 -8.16 -5.86
CA CYS A 115 -12.31 -7.45 -5.58
C CYS A 115 -13.41 -7.89 -6.56
N GLU A 116 -14.66 -7.75 -6.17
CA GLU A 116 -15.80 -8.16 -7.01
C GLU A 116 -16.12 -7.11 -8.06
N ARG A 117 -16.13 -5.83 -7.64
CA ARG A 117 -16.59 -4.70 -8.45
C ARG A 117 -15.44 -3.79 -8.87
N GLU A 118 -15.69 -3.01 -9.92
CA GLU A 118 -14.67 -2.14 -10.50
C GLU A 118 -14.38 -0.93 -9.60
N GLU A 119 -15.40 -0.40 -8.91
CA GLU A 119 -15.25 0.68 -7.94
C GLU A 119 -14.34 0.32 -6.74
N ASP A 120 -14.17 -0.97 -6.45
CA ASP A 120 -13.32 -1.47 -5.37
C ASP A 120 -11.84 -1.59 -5.75
N LEU A 121 -11.51 -1.41 -7.03
CA LEU A 121 -10.14 -1.58 -7.54
C LEU A 121 -9.09 -0.74 -6.80
N PRO A 122 -9.32 0.54 -6.45
CA PRO A 122 -8.35 1.32 -5.69
C PRO A 122 -8.05 0.68 -4.33
N GLY A 123 -9.08 0.23 -3.60
CA GLY A 123 -8.91 -0.48 -2.33
C GLY A 123 -8.21 -1.83 -2.50
N ALA A 124 -8.44 -2.54 -3.60
CA ALA A 124 -7.70 -3.75 -3.93
C ALA A 124 -6.22 -3.46 -4.23
N ALA A 125 -5.89 -2.33 -4.87
CA ALA A 125 -4.51 -1.91 -5.08
C ALA A 125 -3.77 -1.67 -3.76
N VAL A 126 -4.41 -0.99 -2.79
CA VAL A 126 -3.86 -0.81 -1.43
C VAL A 126 -3.56 -2.16 -0.79
N LYS A 127 -4.54 -3.07 -0.77
CA LYS A 127 -4.38 -4.42 -0.20
C LYS A 127 -3.29 -5.23 -0.89
N ALA A 128 -3.15 -5.10 -2.21
CA ALA A 128 -2.09 -5.76 -2.96
C ALA A 128 -0.71 -5.24 -2.54
N ILE A 129 -0.52 -3.93 -2.37
CA ILE A 129 0.73 -3.36 -1.84
C ILE A 129 1.03 -3.88 -0.42
N LEU A 130 0.04 -3.90 0.48
CA LEU A 130 0.22 -4.44 1.84
C LEU A 130 0.63 -5.93 1.80
N ASN A 131 -0.02 -6.73 0.96
CA ASN A 131 0.36 -8.14 0.76
C ASN A 131 1.80 -8.31 0.21
N ALA A 132 2.30 -7.34 -0.54
CA ALA A 132 3.69 -7.32 -0.99
C ALA A 132 4.65 -6.96 0.16
N CYS A 133 4.35 -5.90 0.92
CA CYS A 133 5.31 -5.22 1.80
C CYS A 133 5.29 -5.70 3.26
N ASN A 134 4.13 -6.11 3.80
CA ASN A 134 3.98 -6.45 5.22
C ASN A 134 5.01 -7.48 5.68
N ARG A 135 5.35 -8.47 4.83
CA ARG A 135 6.36 -9.48 5.15
C ARG A 135 7.72 -8.88 5.52
N ILE A 136 8.16 -7.81 4.84
CA ILE A 136 9.45 -7.17 5.14
C ILE A 136 9.32 -6.25 6.35
N VAL A 137 8.24 -5.47 6.41
CA VAL A 137 8.01 -4.50 7.48
C VAL A 137 7.85 -5.21 8.83
N GLU A 138 7.12 -6.33 8.88
CA GLU A 138 6.96 -7.15 10.08
C GLU A 138 8.29 -7.77 10.53
N HIS A 139 9.09 -8.30 9.58
CA HIS A 139 10.42 -8.86 9.91
C HIS A 139 11.38 -7.83 10.50
N ARG A 140 11.20 -6.55 10.18
CA ARG A 140 12.03 -5.44 10.66
C ARG A 140 11.68 -5.02 12.09
N VAL A 141 10.39 -5.01 12.44
CA VAL A 141 9.92 -4.63 13.79
C VAL A 141 10.00 -5.78 14.80
N ALA A 142 10.03 -7.02 14.33
CA ALA A 142 10.22 -8.19 15.18
C ALA A 142 11.69 -8.43 15.61
N ARG A 143 12.65 -7.66 15.10
CA ARG A 143 14.07 -7.69 15.48
C ARG A 143 14.34 -6.75 16.64
#